data_AF-A0A1T3W5I5-F1
#
_entry.id   AF-A0A1T3W5I5-F1
#
_cell.length_a   1.000
_cell.length_b   1.000
_cell.length_c   1.000
_cell.angle_alpha   90.00
_cell.angle_beta   90.00
_cell.angle_gamma   90.00
#
_symmetry.space_group_name_H-M   'P 1'
#
loop_
_entity.id
_entity.type
_entity.pdbx_description
1 polymer ?
#
loop_
_entity_poly.entity_id
_entity_poly.type
_entity_poly.pdbx_seq_one_letter_code
_entity_poly.pdbx_strand_id
1 'polypeptide(L)'
;MFPETNSPETQSPETVDDRPQRRLAHLYATDPEFAAAAPSAEVNAAAGAPGLRLADIVRTVLDGYADRPALGARAVEFVTDESGHTVAALQPRFDTITYGELAQ
;
A
#
# COMPACT_ATOMS: atom_id res chain seq x y z
N MET A 1 -1.22 34.37 -57.49
CA MET A 1 -2.29 33.38 -57.40
C MET A 1 -1.73 32.04 -57.84
N PHE A 2 -1.36 31.18 -56.88
CA PHE A 2 -1.41 29.71 -56.82
C PHE A 2 -0.85 29.33 -55.43
N PRO A 3 -1.38 28.27 -54.78
CA PRO A 3 -1.88 28.38 -53.41
C PRO A 3 -0.95 27.83 -52.33
N GLU A 4 -1.19 28.26 -51.09
CA GLU A 4 -0.80 27.56 -49.87
C GLU A 4 -1.38 26.15 -49.87
N THR A 5 -0.54 25.14 -49.60
CA THR A 5 -1.02 23.87 -49.04
C THR A 5 -0.02 23.33 -48.03
N ASN A 6 -0.34 23.63 -46.77
CA ASN A 6 -0.25 22.77 -45.59
C ASN A 6 1.12 22.14 -45.26
N SER A 7 1.81 22.75 -44.29
CA SER A 7 2.83 22.06 -43.51
C SER A 7 2.16 20.93 -42.72
N PRO A 8 2.76 19.73 -42.60
CA PRO A 8 2.21 18.71 -41.72
C PRO A 8 2.34 19.21 -40.30
N GLU A 9 1.21 19.45 -39.65
CA GLU A 9 1.13 19.46 -38.19
C GLU A 9 1.82 18.20 -37.71
N THR A 10 2.99 18.35 -37.10
CA THR A 10 3.59 17.27 -36.34
C THR A 10 2.73 17.14 -35.11
N GLN A 11 1.66 16.35 -35.22
CA GLN A 11 0.94 15.81 -34.08
C GLN A 11 2.00 15.17 -33.19
N SER A 12 2.32 15.86 -32.10
CA SER A 12 3.21 15.34 -31.07
C SER A 12 2.60 14.03 -30.57
N PRO A 13 3.40 12.96 -30.42
CA PRO A 13 2.88 11.65 -30.10
C PRO A 13 2.07 11.74 -28.81
N GLU A 14 0.86 11.18 -28.85
CA GLU A 14 -0.06 11.09 -27.73
C GLU A 14 0.73 10.73 -26.46
N THR A 15 0.67 11.64 -25.49
CA THR A 15 1.31 11.52 -24.18
C THR A 15 1.09 10.13 -23.63
N VAL A 16 2.15 9.45 -23.22
CA VAL A 16 2.05 8.32 -22.27
C VAL A 16 1.06 8.76 -21.18
N ASP A 17 -0.01 8.00 -20.99
CA ASP A 17 -1.12 8.35 -20.11
C ASP A 17 -0.63 8.74 -18.70
N ASP A 18 -0.59 10.05 -18.39
CA ASP A 18 -0.13 10.60 -17.10
C ASP A 18 -1.12 10.39 -15.96
N ARG A 19 -2.33 9.87 -16.24
CA ARG A 19 -3.39 9.72 -15.23
C ARG A 19 -2.97 8.87 -14.03
N PRO A 20 -2.25 7.74 -14.16
CA PRO A 20 -1.77 6.96 -13.03
C PRO A 20 -0.86 7.77 -12.10
N GLN A 21 0.10 8.52 -12.64
CA GLN A 21 1.05 9.33 -11.87
C GLN A 21 0.33 10.44 -11.12
N ARG A 22 -0.63 11.12 -11.77
CA ARG A 22 -1.46 12.15 -11.12
C ARG A 22 -2.28 11.59 -9.97
N ARG A 23 -2.89 10.41 -10.14
CA ARG A 23 -3.65 9.75 -9.06
C ARG A 23 -2.76 9.32 -7.90
N LEU A 24 -1.58 8.78 -8.19
CA LEU A 24 -0.61 8.40 -7.17
C LEU A 24 -0.14 9.62 -6.36
N ALA A 25 0.22 10.70 -7.04
CA ALA A 25 0.61 11.95 -6.38
C ALA A 25 -0.53 12.53 -5.53
N HIS A 26 -1.78 12.43 -6.01
CA HIS A 26 -2.94 12.83 -5.24
C HIS A 26 -3.10 12.00 -3.97
N LEU A 27 -3.02 10.66 -4.06
CA LEU A 27 -3.10 9.77 -2.89
C LEU A 27 -2.03 10.09 -1.85
N TYR A 28 -0.77 10.26 -2.25
CA TYR A 28 0.29 10.67 -1.32
C TYR A 28 0.02 12.03 -0.65
N ALA A 29 -0.68 12.94 -1.32
CA ALA A 29 -0.96 14.26 -0.80
C ALA A 29 -2.21 14.31 0.10
N THR A 30 -3.20 13.45 -0.14
CA THR A 30 -4.52 13.57 0.50
C THR A 30 -4.89 12.41 1.42
N ASP A 31 -4.20 11.28 1.33
CA ASP A 31 -4.49 10.09 2.14
C ASP A 31 -3.34 9.83 3.13
N PRO A 32 -3.53 10.13 4.43
CA PRO A 32 -2.50 9.93 5.44
C PRO A 32 -2.10 8.47 5.65
N GLU A 33 -3.04 7.53 5.49
CA GLU A 33 -2.77 6.10 5.64
C GLU A 33 -1.90 5.61 4.49
N PHE A 34 -2.24 6.00 3.27
CA PHE A 34 -1.43 5.69 2.08
C PHE A 34 -0.02 6.30 2.17
N ALA A 35 0.08 7.56 2.62
CA ALA A 35 1.36 8.23 2.80
C ALA A 35 2.21 7.56 3.90
N ALA A 36 1.61 7.16 5.02
CA ALA A 36 2.29 6.47 6.12
C ALA A 36 2.78 5.06 5.71
N ALA A 37 2.12 4.42 4.74
CA ALA A 37 2.52 3.12 4.19
C ALA A 37 3.69 3.21 3.19
N ALA A 38 4.20 4.41 2.87
CA ALA A 38 5.34 4.58 1.99
C ALA A 38 6.55 3.75 2.46
N PRO A 39 7.23 3.00 1.56
CA PRO A 39 8.43 2.25 1.93
C PRO A 39 9.53 3.16 2.48
N SER A 40 10.15 2.74 3.58
CA SER A 40 11.34 3.38 4.12
C SER A 40 12.57 2.94 3.33
N ALA A 41 13.30 3.91 2.78
CA ALA A 41 14.57 3.66 2.11
C ALA A 41 15.61 3.04 3.06
N GLU A 42 15.59 3.42 4.35
CA GLU A 42 16.48 2.89 5.37
C GLU A 42 16.22 1.41 5.63
N VAL A 43 14.96 1.02 5.82
CA VAL A 43 14.57 -0.38 6.03
C VAL A 43 14.89 -1.22 4.80
N ASN A 44 14.63 -0.70 3.60
CA ASN A 44 14.96 -1.37 2.35
C ASN A 44 16.47 -1.58 2.18
N ALA A 45 17.28 -0.59 2.52
CA ALA A 45 18.74 -0.70 2.47
C ALA A 45 19.25 -1.74 3.47
N ALA A 46 18.72 -1.75 4.69
CA ALA A 46 19.08 -2.71 5.72
C ALA A 46 18.70 -4.14 5.32
N ALA A 47 17.47 -4.35 4.83
CA ALA A 47 16.99 -5.66 4.37
C ALA A 47 17.70 -6.16 3.09
N GLY A 48 18.26 -5.24 2.29
CA GLY A 48 19.01 -5.54 1.08
C GLY A 48 20.52 -5.72 1.28
N ALA A 49 21.02 -5.67 2.52
CA ALA A 49 22.44 -5.78 2.80
C ALA A 49 23.00 -7.15 2.34
N PRO A 50 24.19 -7.18 1.71
CA PRO A 50 24.77 -8.43 1.24
C PRO A 50 25.13 -9.36 2.41
N GLY A 51 24.95 -10.66 2.20
CA GLY A 51 25.32 -11.69 3.17
C GLY A 51 24.26 -11.99 4.24
N LEU A 52 23.10 -11.33 4.21
CA LEU A 52 21.99 -11.65 5.11
C LEU A 52 21.36 -13.01 4.78
N ARG A 53 20.94 -13.72 5.83
CA ARG A 53 20.11 -14.92 5.70
C ARG A 53 18.65 -14.49 5.60
N LEU A 54 17.78 -15.34 5.04
CA LEU A 54 16.35 -15.03 4.92
C LEU A 54 15.70 -14.61 6.24
N ALA A 55 16.00 -15.30 7.34
CA ALA A 55 15.47 -14.96 8.66
C ALA A 55 15.93 -13.57 9.14
N ASP A 56 17.14 -13.14 8.79
CA ASP A 56 17.67 -11.82 9.13
C ASP A 56 16.98 -10.71 8.31
N ILE A 57 16.67 -11.00 7.04
CA ILE A 57 15.88 -10.09 6.18
C ILE A 57 14.49 -9.90 6.78
N VAL A 58 13.80 -10.98 7.13
CA VAL A 58 12.46 -10.93 7.73
C VAL A 58 12.48 -10.14 9.03
N ARG A 59 13.42 -10.44 9.93
CA ARG A 59 13.56 -9.71 11.20
C ARG A 59 13.83 -8.22 10.97
N THR A 60 14.72 -7.87 10.05
CA THR A 60 15.00 -6.46 9.71
C THR A 60 13.76 -5.70 9.26
N VAL A 61 12.88 -6.34 8.48
CA VAL A 61 11.62 -5.71 8.03
C VAL A 61 10.61 -5.59 9.17
N LEU A 62 10.44 -6.65 9.99
CA LEU A 62 9.53 -6.63 11.14
C LEU A 62 9.94 -5.55 12.16
N ASP A 63 11.22 -5.49 12.51
CA ASP A 63 11.75 -4.50 13.46
C ASP A 63 11.70 -3.08 12.88
N GLY A 64 12.08 -2.91 11.60
CA GLY A 64 12.15 -1.61 10.95
C GLY A 64 10.79 -0.91 10.75
N TYR A 65 9.70 -1.68 10.78
CA TYR A 65 8.34 -1.16 10.68
C TYR A 65 7.49 -1.43 11.93
N ALA A 66 8.11 -1.73 13.07
CA ALA A 66 7.45 -2.28 14.26
C ALA A 66 6.09 -1.64 14.61
N ASP A 67 5.99 -0.30 14.58
CA ASP A 67 4.78 0.44 14.96
C ASP A 67 3.74 0.60 13.83
N ARG A 68 4.03 0.11 12.62
CA ARG A 68 3.11 0.21 11.46
C ARG A 68 2.15 -0.97 11.45
N PRO A 69 0.91 -0.80 10.92
CA PRO A 69 0.02 -1.92 10.65
C PRO A 69 0.65 -2.85 9.60
N ALA A 70 0.73 -4.15 9.92
CA ALA A 70 1.29 -5.19 9.07
C ALA A 70 0.20 -6.00 8.37
N LEU A 71 -0.75 -6.52 9.17
CA LEU A 71 -1.80 -7.40 8.71
C LEU A 71 -3.16 -6.90 9.20
N GLY A 72 -4.17 -7.02 8.35
CA GLY A 72 -5.56 -6.75 8.68
C GLY A 72 -6.40 -8.02 8.65
N ALA A 73 -7.27 -8.19 9.65
CA ALA A 73 -8.29 -9.23 9.69
C ALA A 73 -9.67 -8.59 9.85
N ARG A 74 -10.71 -9.24 9.30
CA ARG A 74 -12.08 -8.73 9.46
C ARG A 74 -12.47 -8.80 10.92
N ALA A 75 -12.94 -7.69 11.48
CA ALA A 75 -13.31 -7.62 12.88
C ALA A 75 -14.47 -8.57 13.20
N VAL A 76 -14.47 -9.13 14.40
CA VAL A 76 -15.44 -10.13 14.85
C VAL A 76 -16.07 -9.68 16.16
N GLU A 77 -17.40 -9.76 16.23
CA GLU A 77 -18.14 -9.63 17.49
C GLU A 77 -18.84 -10.95 17.81
N PHE A 78 -18.86 -11.32 19.08
CA PHE A 78 -19.56 -12.52 19.54
C PHE A 78 -20.98 -12.16 19.95
N VAL A 79 -21.97 -12.66 19.21
CA VAL A 79 -23.40 -12.40 19.42
C VAL A 79 -24.11 -13.69 19.84
N THR A 80 -25.28 -13.58 20.46
CA THR A 80 -26.11 -14.75 20.78
C THR A 80 -27.10 -15.00 19.66
N ASP A 81 -27.15 -16.23 19.13
CA ASP A 81 -28.10 -16.63 18.10
C ASP A 81 -29.49 -16.95 18.69
N GLU A 82 -30.47 -17.22 17.82
CA GLU A 82 -31.85 -17.55 18.21
C GLU A 82 -31.96 -18.83 19.06
N SER A 83 -30.94 -19.71 19.00
CA SER A 83 -30.85 -20.94 19.79
C SER A 83 -30.16 -20.73 21.15
N GLY A 84 -29.67 -19.51 21.43
CA GLY A 84 -28.96 -19.16 22.66
C GLY A 84 -27.45 -19.44 22.62
N HIS A 85 -26.88 -19.82 21.48
CA HIS A 85 -25.44 -20.06 21.34
C HIS A 85 -24.68 -18.77 21.01
N THR A 86 -23.45 -18.67 21.50
CA THR A 86 -22.53 -17.59 21.10
C THR A 86 -21.91 -17.91 19.74
N VAL A 87 -22.09 -17.01 18.77
CA VAL A 87 -21.59 -17.13 17.40
C VAL A 87 -20.77 -15.90 17.01
N ALA A 88 -19.80 -16.11 16.12
CA ALA A 88 -18.97 -15.04 15.57
C ALA A 88 -19.69 -14.30 14.43
N ALA A 89 -19.92 -13.00 14.59
CA ALA A 89 -20.47 -12.11 13.58
C ALA A 89 -19.35 -11.24 12.98
N LEU A 90 -19.12 -11.37 11.66
CA LEU A 90 -18.12 -10.59 10.94
C LEU A 90 -18.61 -9.15 10.70
N GLN A 91 -17.82 -8.18 11.13
CA GLN A 91 -18.15 -6.76 11.03
C GLN A 91 -17.68 -6.16 9.68
N PRO A 92 -18.29 -5.06 9.20
CA PRO A 92 -17.89 -4.40 7.96
C PRO A 92 -16.67 -3.49 8.16
N ARG A 93 -15.67 -3.94 8.92
CA ARG A 93 -14.41 -3.23 9.20
C ARG A 93 -13.27 -4.24 9.43
N PHE A 94 -12.04 -3.76 9.33
CA PHE A 94 -10.85 -4.53 9.65
C PHE A 94 -10.24 -4.05 10.96
N ASP A 95 -9.72 -4.98 11.75
CA ASP A 95 -8.75 -4.72 12.81
C ASP A 95 -7.36 -5.04 12.29
N THR A 96 -6.36 -4.27 12.70
CA THR A 96 -4.97 -4.47 12.30
C THR A 96 -4.12 -4.93 13.48
N ILE A 97 -3.08 -5.68 13.17
CA ILE A 97 -1.93 -5.88 14.05
C ILE A 97 -0.71 -5.23 13.44
N THR A 98 0.18 -4.75 14.29
CA THR A 98 1.43 -4.10 13.91
C THR A 98 2.51 -5.12 13.51
N TYR A 99 3.57 -4.66 12.84
CA TYR A 99 4.73 -5.52 12.56
C TYR A 99 5.37 -6.04 13.86
N GLY A 100 5.38 -5.23 14.92
CA GLY A 100 5.92 -5.60 16.23
C GLY A 100 5.06 -6.64 16.97
N GLU A 101 3.73 -6.59 16.82
CA GLU A 101 2.84 -7.64 17.34
C GLU A 101 2.96 -8.94 16.54
N LEU A 102 3.16 -8.85 15.22
CA LEU A 102 3.38 -10.02 14.37
C LEU A 102 4.70 -10.75 14.68
N ALA A 103 5.70 -10.02 15.18
CA ALA A 103 7.02 -10.57 15.50
C ALA A 103 7.09 -11.36 16.82
N GLN A 104 6.02 -11.34 17.62
CA GLN A 104 5.91 -12.04 18.92
C GLN A 104 5.51 -13.50 18.75
#